data_AF-A0A7S3N271-F1
#
_entry.id   AF-A0A7S3N271-F1
#
_cell.length_a   1.000
_cell.length_b   1.000
_cell.length_c   1.000
_cell.angle_alpha   90.00
_cell.angle_beta   90.00
_cell.angle_gamma   90.00
#
_symmetry.space_group_name_H-M   'P 1'
#
loop_
_entity.id
_entity.type
_entity.pdbx_description
1 polymer ?
#
loop_
_entity_poly.entity_id
_entity_poly.type
_entity_poly.pdbx_seq_one_letter_code
_entity_poly.pdbx_strand_id
1 'polypeptide(L)'
;IRNERYVIRCVVCSKQYGSIYGDMPKGTMNWSKSTKDCEGFEGNGSYRIVYQIEEDQSGIFERKAYVPANNQGRKCLAVLIELFKHRFTFCTARSLSNPDKKSVFWGKIFHKSK
;
A
#
# COMPACT_ATOMS: atom_id res chain seq x y z
N ILE A 1 -16.25 -14.44 -19.32
CA ILE A 1 -14.99 -13.91 -19.88
C ILE A 1 -14.64 -12.66 -19.08
N ARG A 2 -13.74 -12.74 -18.10
CA ARG A 2 -13.39 -11.59 -17.24
C ARG A 2 -12.44 -10.69 -18.03
N ASN A 3 -12.94 -9.50 -18.37
CA ASN A 3 -12.28 -8.46 -19.15
C ASN A 3 -10.87 -8.18 -18.61
N GLU A 4 -9.85 -8.65 -19.32
CA GLU A 4 -8.45 -8.40 -18.99
C GLU A 4 -8.17 -6.91 -19.19
N ARG A 5 -7.66 -6.27 -18.14
CA ARG A 5 -7.46 -4.82 -18.04
C ARG A 5 -6.18 -4.43 -18.77
N TYR A 6 -6.25 -4.26 -20.09
CA TYR A 6 -5.12 -3.77 -20.86
C TYR A 6 -4.87 -2.29 -20.54
N VAL A 7 -3.62 -1.98 -20.20
CA VAL A 7 -3.14 -0.60 -20.01
C VAL A 7 -2.25 -0.27 -21.18
N ILE A 8 -2.58 0.80 -21.90
CA ILE A 8 -1.80 1.27 -23.03
C ILE A 8 -1.09 2.55 -22.60
N ARG A 9 0.23 2.59 -22.74
CA ARG A 9 1.02 3.81 -22.54
C ARG A 9 1.49 4.33 -23.89
N CYS A 10 1.17 5.58 -24.19
CA CYS A 10 1.71 6.26 -25.36
C CYS A 10 3.23 6.38 -25.23
N VAL A 11 3.99 5.82 -26.16
CA VAL A 11 5.47 5.89 -26.15
C VAL A 11 6.01 7.30 -26.45
N VAL A 12 5.18 8.18 -27.01
CA VAL A 12 5.56 9.55 -27.36
C VAL A 12 5.39 10.49 -26.16
N CYS A 13 4.26 10.45 -25.46
CA CYS A 13 3.93 11.41 -24.39
C CYS A 13 3.73 10.77 -23.01
N SER A 14 3.95 9.46 -22.87
CA SER A 14 3.71 8.67 -21.65
C SER A 14 2.28 8.69 -21.11
N LYS A 15 1.32 9.28 -21.85
CA LYS A 15 -0.10 9.27 -21.47
C LYS A 15 -0.60 7.83 -21.39
N GLN A 16 -1.31 7.54 -20.32
CA GLN A 16 -1.79 6.22 -19.99
C GLN A 16 -3.30 6.12 -20.21
N TYR A 17 -3.71 5.04 -20.87
CA TYR A 17 -5.10 4.69 -21.14
C TYR A 17 -5.43 3.39 -20.39
N GLY A 18 -6.58 3.37 -19.72
CA GLY A 18 -7.00 2.27 -18.85
C GLY A 18 -6.50 2.39 -17.40
N SER A 19 -7.03 1.52 -16.54
CA SER A 19 -6.70 1.51 -15.11
C SER A 19 -5.54 0.57 -14.84
N ILE A 20 -4.42 1.09 -14.30
CA ILE A 20 -3.36 0.23 -13.75
C ILE A 20 -3.79 -0.25 -12.37
N TYR A 21 -3.52 -1.53 -12.14
CA TYR A 21 -3.51 -2.14 -10.83
C TYR A 21 -2.11 -2.71 -10.59
N GLY A 22 -1.63 -2.63 -9.36
CA GLY A 22 -0.40 -3.33 -8.97
C GLY A 22 -0.63 -4.81 -8.70
N ASP A 23 0.45 -5.48 -8.29
CA ASP A 23 0.53 -6.93 -8.06
C ASP A 23 0.30 -7.34 -6.60
N MET A 24 0.03 -6.38 -5.70
CA MET A 24 -0.23 -6.62 -4.27
C MET A 24 -1.22 -7.79 -4.06
N PRO A 25 -0.96 -8.78 -3.20
CA PRO A 25 -1.91 -9.86 -2.90
C PRO A 25 -3.22 -9.36 -2.28
N LYS A 26 -4.17 -10.28 -2.07
CA LYS A 26 -5.39 -9.95 -1.32
C LYS A 26 -5.05 -9.62 0.12
N GLY A 27 -5.87 -8.80 0.74
CA GLY A 27 -5.68 -8.39 2.13
C GLY A 27 -6.67 -7.31 2.54
N THR A 28 -6.50 -6.83 3.77
CA THR A 28 -7.30 -5.74 4.34
C THR A 28 -6.42 -4.57 4.75
N MET A 29 -7.02 -3.38 4.70
CA MET A 29 -6.46 -2.14 5.22
C MET A 29 -7.50 -1.52 6.13
N ASN A 30 -7.18 -1.40 7.41
CA ASN A 30 -8.00 -0.73 8.40
C ASN A 30 -7.25 0.46 8.97
N TRP A 31 -7.97 1.51 9.35
CA TRP A 31 -7.35 2.66 10.00
C TRP A 31 -8.25 3.22 11.10
N SER A 32 -7.63 3.82 12.10
CA SER A 32 -8.30 4.44 13.23
C SER A 32 -7.55 5.67 13.69
N LYS A 33 -8.25 6.67 14.24
CA LYS A 33 -7.62 7.81 14.90
C LYS A 33 -7.06 7.37 16.27
N SER A 34 -5.89 7.88 16.63
CA SER A 34 -5.21 7.67 17.90
C SER A 34 -4.80 9.03 18.49
N THR A 35 -4.76 9.10 19.81
CA THR A 35 -4.27 10.27 20.56
C THR A 35 -2.74 10.33 20.62
N LYS A 36 -2.03 9.28 20.18
CA LYS A 36 -0.57 9.28 20.12
C LYS A 36 -0.07 10.14 18.98
N ASP A 37 0.84 11.04 19.27
CA ASP A 37 1.47 11.90 18.27
C ASP A 37 2.54 11.15 17.47
N CYS A 38 2.76 11.59 16.23
CA CYS A 38 3.94 11.21 15.47
C CYS A 38 5.11 12.13 15.87
N GLU A 39 6.33 11.61 15.87
CA GLU A 39 7.53 12.40 16.12
C GLU A 39 7.61 13.61 15.17
N GLY A 40 7.75 14.82 15.73
CA GLY A 40 7.78 16.08 15.00
C GLY A 40 6.39 16.63 14.59
N PHE A 41 5.31 16.05 15.12
CA PHE A 41 3.93 16.50 14.89
C PHE A 41 3.09 16.47 16.17
N GLU A 42 3.65 17.00 17.26
CA GLU A 42 3.05 17.03 18.60
C GLU A 42 1.69 17.74 18.61
N GLY A 43 0.76 17.25 19.44
CA GLY A 43 -0.58 17.81 19.62
C GLY A 43 -1.59 17.50 18.51
N ASN A 44 -1.21 16.77 17.46
CA ASN A 44 -2.09 16.44 16.34
C ASN A 44 -2.78 15.07 16.46
N GLY A 45 -2.25 14.18 17.28
CA GLY A 45 -2.53 12.74 17.25
C GLY A 45 -2.05 12.08 15.95
N SER A 46 -2.51 10.85 15.71
CA SER A 46 -2.15 10.09 14.51
C SER A 46 -3.30 9.25 13.97
N TYR A 47 -3.28 8.98 12.66
CA TYR A 47 -4.01 7.90 12.05
C TYR A 47 -3.13 6.65 12.08
N ARG A 48 -3.55 5.65 12.85
CA ARG A 48 -2.94 4.32 12.86
C ARG A 48 -3.56 3.51 11.73
N ILE A 49 -2.72 2.99 10.84
CA ILE A 49 -3.10 2.15 9.71
C ILE A 49 -2.57 0.75 9.96
N VAL A 50 -3.41 -0.25 9.77
CA VAL A 50 -3.09 -1.67 9.90
C VAL A 50 -3.39 -2.37 8.58
N TYR A 51 -2.35 -2.96 8.00
CA TYR A 51 -2.44 -3.78 6.79
C TYR A 51 -2.31 -5.24 7.19
N GLN A 52 -3.15 -6.10 6.61
CA GLN A 52 -3.06 -7.55 6.74
C GLN A 52 -3.14 -8.15 5.34
N ILE A 53 -2.01 -8.62 4.84
CA ILE A 53 -1.89 -9.17 3.48
C ILE A 53 -1.76 -10.69 3.55
N GLU A 54 -2.48 -11.39 2.69
CA GLU A 54 -2.37 -12.85 2.52
C GLU A 54 -1.05 -13.15 1.78
N GLU A 55 -0.14 -13.87 2.43
CA GLU A 55 1.09 -14.39 1.83
C GLU A 55 0.92 -15.88 1.54
N ASP A 56 1.18 -16.29 0.29
CA ASP A 56 0.85 -17.62 -0.27
C ASP A 56 1.30 -18.80 0.61
N GLN A 57 2.42 -18.67 1.34
CA GLN A 57 3.02 -19.77 2.12
C GLN A 57 3.24 -19.46 3.60
N SER A 58 3.44 -18.20 3.98
CA SER A 58 3.78 -17.84 5.37
C SER A 58 2.59 -17.32 6.19
N GLY A 59 1.38 -17.26 5.62
CA GLY A 59 0.18 -16.82 6.33
C GLY A 59 -0.09 -15.31 6.19
N ILE A 60 -0.34 -14.62 7.31
CA ILE A 60 -0.73 -13.20 7.29
C ILE A 60 0.49 -12.29 7.51
N PHE A 61 0.78 -11.44 6.53
CA PHE A 61 1.75 -10.37 6.64
C PHE A 61 1.10 -9.10 7.21
N GLU A 62 1.32 -8.85 8.49
CA GLU A 62 0.81 -7.66 9.18
C GLU A 62 1.83 -6.51 9.19
N ARG A 63 1.38 -5.30 8.81
CA ARG A 63 2.17 -4.07 8.93
C ARG A 63 1.37 -2.94 9.54
N LYS A 64 2.05 -2.12 10.34
CA LYS A 64 1.49 -0.92 10.97
C LYS A 64 2.21 0.30 10.42
N ALA A 65 1.45 1.35 10.14
CA ALA A 65 1.97 2.64 9.73
C ALA A 65 1.20 3.76 10.44
N TYR A 66 1.84 4.90 10.59
CA TYR A 66 1.27 6.06 11.27
C TYR A 66 1.41 7.31 10.41
N VAL A 67 0.36 8.13 10.40
CA VAL A 67 0.33 9.42 9.72
C VAL A 67 -0.18 10.47 10.70
N PRO A 68 0.42 11.66 10.83
CA PRO A 68 -0.08 12.71 11.73
C PRO A 68 -1.54 13.05 11.45
N ALA A 69 -2.38 13.27 12.48
CA ALA A 69 -3.81 13.54 12.26
C ALA A 69 -4.13 15.01 11.93
N ASN A 70 -3.26 15.65 11.13
CA ASN A 70 -3.43 17.02 10.62
C ASN A 70 -3.98 17.04 9.18
N ASN A 71 -4.11 18.25 8.61
CA ASN A 71 -4.66 18.44 7.27
C ASN A 71 -3.85 17.72 6.17
N GLN A 72 -2.52 17.74 6.27
CA GLN A 72 -1.67 17.07 5.30
C GLN A 72 -1.74 15.55 5.46
N GLY A 73 -1.72 15.07 6.69
CA GLY A 73 -1.83 13.65 6.98
C GLY A 73 -3.17 13.04 6.55
N ARG A 74 -4.27 13.79 6.62
CA ARG A 74 -5.56 13.37 6.05
C ARG A 74 -5.48 13.16 4.54
N LYS A 75 -4.80 14.05 3.80
CA LYS A 75 -4.58 13.89 2.35
C LYS A 75 -3.71 12.68 2.06
N CYS A 76 -2.63 12.48 2.83
CA CYS A 76 -1.79 11.29 2.73
C CYS A 76 -2.60 10.01 2.96
N LEU A 77 -3.43 9.95 4.00
CA LEU A 77 -4.29 8.80 4.28
C LEU A 77 -5.24 8.49 3.12
N ALA A 78 -5.88 9.51 2.54
CA ALA A 78 -6.77 9.32 1.37
C ALA A 78 -6.02 8.72 0.17
N VAL A 79 -4.81 9.20 -0.11
CA VAL A 79 -3.95 8.65 -1.16
C VAL A 79 -3.57 7.20 -0.86
N LEU A 80 -3.20 6.87 0.38
CA LEU A 80 -2.86 5.50 0.78
C LEU A 80 -4.04 4.54 0.60
N ILE A 81 -5.25 4.98 0.94
CA ILE A 81 -6.48 4.20 0.74
C ILE A 81 -6.69 3.90 -0.74
N GLU A 82 -6.56 4.90 -1.61
CA GLU A 82 -6.74 4.69 -3.06
C GLU A 82 -5.64 3.80 -3.65
N LEU A 83 -4.39 3.96 -3.21
CA LEU A 83 -3.29 3.10 -3.64
C LEU A 83 -3.48 1.64 -3.20
N PHE A 84 -4.02 1.41 -2.00
CA PHE A 84 -4.35 0.07 -1.53
C PHE A 84 -5.45 -0.57 -2.38
N LYS A 85 -6.52 0.18 -2.66
CA LYS A 85 -7.62 -0.24 -3.54
C LYS A 85 -7.14 -0.58 -4.96
N HIS A 86 -6.12 0.14 -5.44
CA HIS A 86 -5.46 -0.13 -6.71
C HIS A 86 -4.30 -1.14 -6.64
N ARG A 87 -4.09 -1.82 -5.51
CA ARG A 87 -3.09 -2.88 -5.32
C ARG A 87 -1.63 -2.41 -5.48
N PHE A 88 -1.32 -1.17 -5.13
CA PHE A 88 0.03 -0.60 -5.22
C PHE A 88 0.81 -0.50 -3.90
N THR A 89 0.14 -0.71 -2.76
CA THR A 89 0.77 -0.51 -1.44
C THR A 89 1.91 -1.48 -1.17
N PHE A 90 1.75 -2.74 -1.58
CA PHE A 90 2.79 -3.77 -1.48
C PHE A 90 3.06 -4.39 -2.84
N CYS A 91 4.24 -4.99 -2.99
CA CYS A 91 4.62 -5.78 -4.14
C CYS A 91 4.98 -7.20 -3.69
N THR A 92 4.92 -8.15 -4.62
CA THR A 92 5.43 -9.51 -4.42
C THR A 92 6.72 -9.71 -5.19
N ALA A 93 7.71 -10.31 -4.55
CA ALA A 93 8.94 -10.72 -5.21
C ALA A 93 9.17 -12.19 -4.91
N ARG A 94 9.69 -12.90 -5.91
CA ARG A 94 10.17 -14.27 -5.75
C ARG A 94 11.60 -14.24 -5.28
N SER A 95 11.94 -15.14 -4.36
CA SER A 95 13.35 -15.37 -4.05
C SER A 95 14.06 -15.93 -5.29
N LEU A 96 15.26 -15.41 -5.59
CA LEU A 96 16.10 -15.97 -6.66
C LEU A 96 16.50 -17.42 -6.36
N SER A 97 16.68 -17.75 -5.08
CA SER A 97 17.06 -19.09 -4.64
C SER A 97 15.91 -20.07 -4.48
N ASN A 98 14.66 -19.57 -4.42
CA ASN A 98 13.47 -20.41 -4.30
C ASN A 98 12.27 -19.70 -5.00
N PRO A 99 12.03 -20.00 -6.28
CA PRO A 99 10.99 -19.35 -7.07
C PRO A 99 9.56 -19.54 -6.53
N ASP A 100 9.33 -20.60 -5.76
CA ASP A 100 8.03 -20.91 -5.17
C ASP A 100 7.75 -20.04 -3.94
N LYS A 101 8.78 -19.47 -3.32
CA LYS A 101 8.63 -18.57 -2.18
C LYS A 101 8.45 -17.12 -2.67
N LYS A 102 7.22 -16.61 -2.54
CA LYS A 102 6.91 -15.20 -2.73
C LYS A 102 6.88 -14.48 -1.39
N SER A 103 7.62 -13.39 -1.29
CA SER A 103 7.62 -12.52 -0.12
C SER A 103 6.92 -11.20 -0.45
N VAL A 104 6.12 -10.71 0.49
CA VAL A 104 5.48 -9.39 0.41
C VAL A 104 6.41 -8.32 0.98
N PHE A 105 6.60 -7.24 0.23
CA PHE A 105 7.39 -6.08 0.66
C PHE A 105 6.67 -4.77 0.31
N TRP A 106 7.08 -3.66 0.94
CA TRP A 106 6.55 -2.34 0.58
C TRP A 106 6.74 -2.10 -0.92
N GLY A 107 5.69 -1.65 -1.60
CA GLY A 107 5.81 -1.27 -3.01
C GLY A 107 6.65 -0.01 -3.17
N LYS A 108 6.37 0.79 -4.19
CA LYS A 108 7.08 2.07 -4.43
C LYS A 108 6.76 3.18 -3.40
N ILE A 109 5.99 2.88 -2.36
CA ILE A 109 5.52 3.85 -1.37
C ILE A 109 6.15 3.51 -0.01
N PHE A 110 7.07 4.36 0.41
CA PHE A 110 7.67 4.26 1.73
C PHE A 110 6.69 4.75 2.80
N HIS A 111 6.47 3.95 3.83
CA HIS A 111 5.71 4.32 5.00
C HIS A 111 6.63 4.53 6.19
N LYS A 112 6.31 5.51 7.06
CA LYS A 112 6.92 5.59 8.39
C LYS A 112 6.26 4.54 9.30
N SER A 113 7.07 3.62 9.79
CA SER A 113 6.65 2.49 10.64
C SER A 113 7.02 2.65 12.12
N LYS A 114 7.75 3.72 12.45
CA LYS A 114 8.15 4.12 13.80
C LYS A 114 7.82 5.60 13.98
#